data_AF-A0A954HGJ3-F1
#
_entry.id   AF-A0A954HGJ3-F1
#
_cell.length_a   1.000
_cell.length_b   1.000
_cell.length_c   1.000
_cell.angle_alpha   90.00
_cell.angle_beta   90.00
_cell.angle_gamma   90.00
#
_symmetry.space_group_name_H-M   'P 1'
#
loop_
_entity.id
_entity.type
_entity.pdbx_description
1 polymer ?
#
loop_
_entity_poly.entity_id
_entity_poly.type
_entity_poly.pdbx_seq_one_letter_code
_entity_poly.pdbx_strand_id
1 'polypeptide(L)'
;MVFGWFGKDWNVLAVMIERMDLYKVNGQRVSGGAATKARDGAKSHPRTLLWLVFNQKGSLIESGPGPAVTQIPAETFKQLEKDIRINRTVLEILKSLETGESKNLAKPLVWMGYPRKPRHGGDD
;
A
#
# COMPACT_ATOMS: atom_id res chain seq x y z
N MET A 1 -32.13 20.81 6.19
CA MET A 1 -31.97 19.34 6.14
C MET A 1 -30.50 19.04 6.38
N VAL A 2 -30.12 18.58 7.58
CA VAL A 2 -28.72 18.27 7.91
C VAL A 2 -28.50 16.80 7.54
N PHE A 3 -28.01 16.53 6.33
CA PHE A 3 -27.64 15.18 5.91
C PHE A 3 -26.41 14.75 6.72
N GLY A 4 -26.51 13.63 7.44
CA GLY A 4 -25.51 13.14 8.39
C GLY A 4 -24.09 13.11 7.84
N TRP A 5 -23.22 13.95 8.41
CA TRP A 5 -21.79 14.09 8.12
C TRP A 5 -20.94 12.97 8.76
N PHE A 6 -21.36 11.70 8.69
CA PHE A 6 -20.43 10.58 8.94
C PHE A 6 -19.63 10.32 7.66
N GLY A 7 -18.81 11.30 7.27
CA GLY A 7 -17.93 11.18 6.11
C GLY A 7 -16.91 10.07 6.32
N LYS A 8 -16.54 9.37 5.23
CA LYS A 8 -15.40 8.44 5.23
C LYS A 8 -14.19 9.14 5.84
N ASP A 9 -13.45 8.50 6.73
CA ASP A 9 -12.12 8.93 7.18
C ASP A 9 -11.22 7.70 7.13
N TRP A 10 -10.35 7.68 6.13
CA TRP A 10 -9.60 6.49 5.72
C TRP A 10 -8.11 6.78 5.68
N ASN A 11 -7.33 5.75 6.01
CA ASN A 11 -5.92 5.66 5.71
C ASN A 11 -5.77 4.82 4.43
N VAL A 12 -5.42 5.48 3.33
CA VAL A 12 -5.21 4.83 2.03
C VAL A 12 -3.72 4.59 1.83
N LEU A 13 -3.35 3.35 1.59
CA LEU A 13 -1.98 2.93 1.35
C LEU A 13 -1.83 2.35 -0.06
N ALA A 14 -0.71 2.64 -0.70
CA ALA A 14 -0.28 2.07 -1.97
C ALA A 14 1.14 1.52 -1.84
N VAL A 15 1.29 0.21 -2.01
CA VAL A 15 2.58 -0.45 -2.18
C VAL A 15 2.96 -0.34 -3.64
N MET A 16 4.02 0.40 -3.92
CA MET A 16 4.49 0.71 -5.27
C MET A 16 5.83 0.04 -5.55
N ILE A 17 6.01 -0.43 -6.78
CA ILE A 17 7.30 -0.90 -7.27
C ILE A 17 8.12 0.28 -7.77
N GLU A 18 9.35 0.44 -7.26
CA GLU A 18 10.36 1.34 -7.84
C GLU A 18 11.34 0.54 -8.69
N ARG A 19 11.76 -0.63 -8.18
CA ARG A 19 12.54 -1.67 -8.89
C ARG A 19 12.12 -3.05 -8.38
N MET A 20 12.51 -4.13 -9.06
CA MET A 20 12.13 -5.50 -8.64
C MET A 20 12.50 -5.84 -7.19
N ASP A 21 13.60 -5.28 -6.68
CA ASP A 21 14.12 -5.47 -5.33
C ASP A 21 13.84 -4.28 -4.40
N LEU A 22 13.05 -3.29 -4.84
CA LEU A 22 12.77 -2.08 -4.08
C LEU A 22 11.31 -1.65 -4.25
N TYR A 23 10.53 -1.86 -3.19
CA TYR A 23 9.16 -1.37 -3.11
C TYR A 23 9.09 -0.19 -2.14
N LYS A 24 8.08 0.65 -2.31
CA LYS A 24 7.79 1.81 -1.48
C LYS A 24 6.34 1.76 -1.03
N VAL A 25 6.07 2.10 0.23
CA VAL A 25 4.70 2.28 0.73
C VAL A 25 4.41 3.77 0.81
N ASN A 26 3.38 4.22 0.12
CA ASN A 26 2.85 5.57 0.24
C ASN A 26 1.52 5.49 1.00
N GLY A 27 1.38 6.27 2.06
CA GLY A 27 0.17 6.34 2.88
C GLY A 27 -0.38 7.76 2.94
N GLN A 28 -1.70 7.87 2.96
CA GLN A 28 -2.39 9.15 3.10
C GLN A 28 -3.65 9.00 3.95
N ARG A 29 -3.84 9.90 4.91
CA ARG A 29 -5.10 10.05 5.63
C ARG A 29 -6.01 11.03 4.89
N VAL A 30 -7.23 10.62 4.60
CA VAL A 30 -8.18 11.36 3.76
C VAL A 30 -9.60 11.15 4.22
N SER A 31 -10.42 12.21 4.10
CA SER A 31 -11.82 12.15 4.50
C SER A 31 -12.81 12.63 3.43
N GLY A 32 -14.09 12.31 3.62
CA GLY A 32 -15.20 12.69 2.75
C GLY A 32 -15.04 12.19 1.30
N GLY A 33 -15.39 13.04 0.34
CA GLY A 33 -15.25 12.73 -1.09
C GLY A 33 -13.80 12.52 -1.55
N ALA A 34 -12.82 13.11 -0.85
CA ALA A 34 -11.40 12.94 -1.16
C ALA A 34 -10.90 11.52 -0.84
N ALA A 35 -11.52 10.82 0.12
CA ALA A 35 -11.16 9.45 0.46
C ALA A 35 -11.37 8.48 -0.70
N THR A 36 -12.49 8.60 -1.40
CA THR A 36 -12.78 7.80 -2.61
C THR A 36 -11.76 8.10 -3.71
N LYS A 37 -11.46 9.37 -3.96
CA LYS A 37 -10.46 9.79 -4.98
C LYS A 37 -9.07 9.25 -4.69
N ALA A 38 -8.63 9.30 -3.43
CA ALA A 38 -7.32 8.77 -3.03
C ALA A 38 -7.23 7.26 -3.22
N ARG A 39 -8.28 6.51 -2.85
CA ARG A 39 -8.36 5.06 -3.11
C ARG A 39 -8.30 4.77 -4.60
N ASP A 40 -9.10 5.47 -5.40
CA ASP A 40 -9.16 5.24 -6.85
C ASP A 40 -7.83 5.61 -7.53
N GLY A 41 -7.16 6.66 -7.05
CA GLY A 41 -5.79 7.00 -7.42
C GLY A 41 -4.79 5.89 -7.09
N ALA A 42 -4.81 5.36 -5.86
CA ALA A 42 -3.96 4.23 -5.47
C ALA A 42 -4.20 2.99 -6.34
N LYS A 43 -5.47 2.67 -6.61
CA LYS A 43 -5.90 1.52 -7.41
C LYS A 43 -5.47 1.62 -8.88
N SER A 44 -5.47 2.83 -9.45
CA SER A 44 -5.17 3.05 -10.87
C SER A 44 -3.71 3.41 -11.16
N HIS A 45 -2.93 3.74 -10.13
CA HIS A 45 -1.55 4.18 -10.34
C HIS A 45 -0.68 3.06 -10.94
N PRO A 46 0.07 3.33 -12.03
CA PRO A 46 0.72 2.30 -12.85
C PRO A 46 1.82 1.52 -12.12
N ARG A 47 2.36 2.08 -11.02
CA ARG A 47 3.37 1.41 -10.18
C ARG A 47 2.78 0.66 -8.98
N THR A 48 1.47 0.73 -8.73
CA THR A 48 0.88 0.07 -7.57
C THR A 48 0.85 -1.44 -7.77
N LEU A 49 1.47 -2.17 -6.85
CA LEU A 49 1.36 -3.62 -6.71
C LEU A 49 0.10 -3.98 -5.93
N LEU A 50 -0.11 -3.31 -4.79
CA LEU A 50 -1.18 -3.58 -3.83
C LEU A 50 -1.66 -2.27 -3.23
N TRP A 51 -2.97 -2.05 -3.21
CA TRP A 51 -3.59 -0.92 -2.50
C TRP A 51 -4.41 -1.45 -1.32
N LEU A 52 -4.44 -0.68 -0.23
CA LEU A 52 -5.13 -1.01 1.00
C LEU A 52 -5.85 0.23 1.54
N VAL A 53 -7.02 0.04 2.11
CA VAL A 53 -7.82 1.08 2.77
C VAL A 53 -8.09 0.61 4.19
N PHE A 54 -7.68 1.42 5.16
CA PHE A 54 -7.94 1.20 6.58
C PHE A 54 -8.86 2.29 7.12
N ASN A 55 -9.65 1.97 8.15
CA ASN A 55 -10.31 2.98 8.96
C ASN A 55 -9.31 3.63 9.94
N GLN A 56 -9.74 4.65 10.69
CA GLN A 56 -8.91 5.32 11.72
C GLN A 56 -8.65 4.46 12.98
N LYS A 57 -9.13 3.22 13.03
CA LYS A 57 -8.89 2.26 14.11
C LYS A 57 -7.91 1.16 13.66
N GLY A 58 -7.24 1.33 12.53
CA GLY A 58 -6.31 0.35 11.95
C GLY A 58 -6.97 -0.90 11.37
N SER A 59 -8.31 -0.95 11.25
CA SER A 59 -8.98 -2.09 10.63
C SER A 59 -9.00 -1.94 9.11
N LEU A 60 -8.60 -3.01 8.41
CA LEU A 60 -8.68 -3.07 6.95
C LEU A 60 -10.15 -3.07 6.51
N ILE A 61 -10.49 -2.17 5.59
CA ILE A 61 -11.81 -2.04 4.97
C ILE A 61 -11.84 -2.72 3.61
N GLU A 62 -10.84 -2.43 2.78
CA GLU A 62 -10.80 -2.83 1.37
C GLU A 62 -9.33 -2.95 0.94
N SER A 63 -9.03 -3.90 0.06
CA SER A 63 -7.71 -4.01 -0.57
C SER A 63 -7.81 -4.73 -1.91
N GLY A 64 -6.79 -4.57 -2.74
CA GLY A 64 -6.70 -5.34 -3.97
C GLY A 64 -5.42 -5.10 -4.77
N PRO A 65 -5.21 -5.90 -5.83
CA PRO A 65 -4.07 -5.72 -6.71
C PRO A 65 -4.16 -4.38 -7.45
N GLY A 66 -2.99 -3.81 -7.73
CA GLY A 66 -2.84 -2.70 -8.67
C GLY A 66 -2.26 -3.16 -10.02
N PRO A 67 -2.12 -2.24 -11.00
CA PRO A 67 -1.70 -2.57 -12.35
C PRO A 67 -0.31 -3.19 -12.45
N ALA A 68 0.59 -2.87 -11.51
CA ALA A 68 1.98 -3.35 -11.55
C ALA A 68 2.13 -4.81 -11.11
N VAL A 69 1.06 -5.49 -10.64
CA VAL A 69 1.14 -6.88 -10.19
C VAL A 69 1.70 -7.83 -11.26
N THR A 70 1.49 -7.51 -12.54
CA THR A 70 2.01 -8.27 -13.68
C THR A 70 3.53 -8.17 -13.85
N GLN A 71 4.19 -7.22 -13.17
CA GLN A 71 5.63 -7.02 -13.25
C GLN A 71 6.41 -7.93 -12.28
N ILE A 72 5.72 -8.66 -11.41
CA ILE A 72 6.32 -9.57 -10.43
C ILE A 72 5.72 -10.98 -10.55
N PRO A 73 6.43 -12.02 -10.10
CA PRO A 73 5.87 -13.36 -10.05
C PRO A 73 4.59 -13.42 -9.21
N ALA A 74 3.59 -14.19 -9.66
CA ALA A 74 2.32 -14.33 -8.95
C ALA A 74 2.49 -14.84 -7.50
N GLU A 75 3.48 -15.71 -7.27
CA GLU A 75 3.82 -16.17 -5.92
C GLU A 75 4.37 -15.07 -5.03
N THR A 76 5.23 -14.19 -5.57
CA THR A 76 5.71 -12.99 -4.87
C THR A 76 4.54 -12.12 -4.45
N PHE A 77 3.58 -11.87 -5.35
CA PHE A 77 2.41 -11.07 -5.01
C PHE A 77 1.54 -11.72 -3.92
N LYS A 78 1.27 -13.03 -4.02
CA LYS A 78 0.53 -13.77 -2.99
C LYS A 78 1.20 -13.69 -1.63
N GLN A 79 2.54 -13.76 -1.59
CA GLN A 79 3.29 -13.61 -0.35
C GLN A 79 3.19 -12.18 0.18
N LEU A 80 3.33 -11.18 -0.69
CA LEU A 80 3.18 -9.76 -0.33
C LEU A 80 1.81 -9.50 0.30
N GLU A 81 0.73 -9.98 -0.31
CA GLU A 81 -0.64 -9.78 0.18
C GLU A 81 -0.88 -10.36 1.59
N LYS A 82 -0.24 -11.50 1.90
CA LYS A 82 -0.29 -12.12 3.23
C LYS A 82 0.47 -11.30 4.26
N ASP A 83 1.69 -10.89 3.92
CA ASP A 83 2.64 -10.30 4.87
C ASP A 83 2.39 -8.82 5.13
N ILE A 84 1.87 -8.09 4.15
CA ILE A 84 1.86 -6.62 4.17
C ILE A 84 1.12 -6.04 5.38
N ARG A 85 0.09 -6.73 5.87
CA ARG A 85 -0.77 -6.25 6.97
C ARG A 85 -0.06 -6.25 8.32
N ILE A 86 0.92 -7.13 8.49
CA ILE A 86 1.75 -7.22 9.69
C ILE A 86 3.16 -6.68 9.46
N ASN A 87 3.43 -6.13 8.27
CA ASN A 87 4.73 -5.58 7.94
C ASN A 87 5.00 -4.33 8.78
N ARG A 88 6.19 -4.26 9.38
CA ARG A 88 6.59 -3.15 10.25
C ARG A 88 6.49 -1.79 9.58
N THR A 89 6.92 -1.65 8.33
CA THR A 89 6.84 -0.37 7.61
C THR A 89 5.40 0.11 7.48
N VAL A 90 4.47 -0.81 7.21
CA VAL A 90 3.04 -0.51 7.08
C VAL A 90 2.44 -0.10 8.42
N LEU A 91 2.74 -0.84 9.49
CA LEU A 91 2.27 -0.53 10.85
C LEU A 91 2.80 0.83 11.32
N GLU A 92 4.06 1.17 11.02
CA GLU A 92 4.63 2.48 11.32
C GLU A 92 3.92 3.61 10.57
N ILE A 93 3.64 3.44 9.27
CA ILE A 93 2.89 4.44 8.49
C ILE A 93 1.48 4.61 9.06
N LEU A 94 0.77 3.51 9.32
CA LEU A 94 -0.59 3.56 9.87
C LEU A 94 -0.61 4.32 11.19
N LYS A 95 0.33 4.02 12.10
CA LYS A 95 0.42 4.72 13.39
C LYS A 95 0.61 6.23 13.22
N SER A 96 1.50 6.68 12.33
CA SER A 96 1.71 8.11 12.08
C SER A 96 0.49 8.80 11.45
N LEU A 97 -0.27 8.10 10.59
CA LEU A 97 -1.50 8.61 10.00
C LEU A 97 -2.65 8.70 11.03
N GLU A 98 -2.82 7.66 11.85
CA GLU A 98 -3.87 7.55 12.87
C GLU A 98 -3.70 8.59 13.98
N THR A 99 -2.46 8.78 14.44
CA THR A 99 -2.12 9.78 15.47
C THR A 99 -2.12 11.22 14.94
N GLY A 100 -2.18 11.40 13.62
CA GLY A 100 -2.14 12.72 12.99
C GLY A 100 -0.75 13.36 12.97
N GLU A 101 0.30 12.61 13.32
CA GLU A 101 1.71 13.04 13.18
C GLU A 101 2.02 13.46 11.74
N SER A 102 1.38 12.79 10.76
CA SER A 102 1.46 13.17 9.35
C SER A 102 0.15 12.87 8.62
N LYS A 103 -0.20 13.71 7.64
CA LYS A 103 -1.36 13.48 6.76
C LYS A 103 -1.01 12.64 5.54
N ASN A 104 0.26 12.63 5.15
CA ASN A 104 0.82 11.78 4.11
C ASN A 104 2.23 11.36 4.54
N LEU A 105 2.63 10.16 4.15
CA LEU A 105 3.96 9.65 4.45
C LEU A 105 4.34 8.60 3.41
N ALA A 106 5.62 8.55 3.07
CA ALA A 106 6.13 7.47 2.24
C ALA A 106 7.42 6.92 2.80
N LYS A 107 7.53 5.59 2.85
CA LYS A 107 8.72 4.88 3.33
C LYS A 107 9.08 3.76 2.36
N PRO A 108 10.38 3.46 2.17
CA PRO A 108 10.79 2.20 1.55
C PRO A 108 10.16 1.04 2.31
N LEU A 109 9.54 0.10 1.60
CA LEU A 109 9.10 -1.14 2.20
C LEU A 109 10.35 -1.92 2.63
N VAL A 110 10.35 -2.48 3.83
CA VAL A 110 11.37 -3.44 4.26
C VAL A 110 10.69 -4.80 4.35
N TRP A 111 11.00 -5.69 3.41
CA TRP A 111 10.33 -6.99 3.27
C TRP A 111 11.33 -8.08 2.84
N MET A 112 11.20 -9.30 3.35
CA MET A 112 12.12 -10.39 2.99
C MET A 112 11.68 -11.17 1.74
N GLY A 113 10.45 -10.97 1.26
CA GLY A 113 9.88 -11.72 0.14
C GLY A 113 10.19 -11.16 -1.25
N TYR A 114 11.16 -10.24 -1.40
CA TYR A 114 11.53 -9.71 -2.72
C TYR A 114 11.89 -10.84 -3.69
N PRO A 115 11.54 -10.70 -4.98
CA PRO A 115 12.03 -11.59 -6.03
C PRO A 115 13.55 -11.70 -5.94
N ARG A 116 14.06 -12.93 -5.92
CA ARG A 116 15.51 -13.15 -6.02
C ARG A 116 15.96 -12.66 -7.39
N LYS A 117 17.05 -11.88 -7.43
CA LYS A 117 17.71 -11.60 -8.71
C LYS A 117 18.05 -12.94 -9.36
N PRO A 118 17.77 -13.15 -10.66
CA PRO A 118 18.30 -14.31 -11.35
C PRO A 118 19.81 -14.29 -11.12
N ARG A 119 20.36 -15.36 -10.56
CA ARG A 119 21.80 -15.54 -10.50
C ARG A 119 22.24 -15.58 -11.96
N HIS A 120 22.91 -14.52 -12.42
CA HIS A 120 23.66 -14.62 -13.67
C HIS A 120 24.75 -15.67 -13.39
N GLY A 121 24.58 -16.85 -13.97
CA GLY A 121 25.48 -17.98 -13.79
C GLY A 121 25.54 -18.75 -15.10
N GLY A 122 26.69 -18.64 -15.76
CA GLY A 122 27.05 -19.39 -16.95
C GLY A 122 28.01 -18.65 -17.87
N ASP A 123 29.13 -18.13 -17.35
CA ASP A 123 30.38 -18.20 -18.10
C ASP A 123 30.89 -19.63 -17.89
N ASP A 124 30.63 -20.50 -18.86
CA ASP A 124 31.46 -21.66 -19.22
C ASP A 124 31.42 -21.80 -20.76
#